data_AF-A0A1G3YPV3-F1
#
_entry.id   AF-A0A1G3YPV3-F1
#
_cell.length_a   1.000
_cell.length_b   1.000
_cell.length_c   1.000
_cell.angle_alpha   90.00
_cell.angle_beta   90.00
_cell.angle_gamma   90.00
#
_symmetry.space_group_name_H-M   'P 1'
#
loop_
_entity.id
_entity.type
_entity.pdbx_description
1 polymer ?
#
loop_
_entity_poly.entity_id
_entity_poly.type
_entity_poly.pdbx_seq_one_letter_code
_entity_poly.pdbx_strand_id
1 'polypeptide(L)'
;MRSRSLGTALLLLATAMTWAQENGEEIISALKDRAIVLDIVARVVERDKEEIWNSVSKRVTIPGRAVSLKLVGSNVIVSAQFTPYTREDGKQVLVAQGQVWTTSKEEGMRYHTTMQTIPLDFGERVYFFPLGPLKSDGRARIEIQLELRPYRAEAAPETGPAEKKDTASE
;
A
#
# COMPACT_ATOMS: atom_id res chain seq x y z
N MET A 1 21.28 46.17 -46.05
CA MET A 1 21.65 45.22 -44.96
C MET A 1 20.58 44.14 -44.85
N ARG A 2 20.98 42.87 -44.91
CA ARG A 2 20.08 41.70 -44.93
C ARG A 2 19.77 41.28 -43.48
N SER A 3 18.50 41.32 -43.06
CA SER A 3 18.06 40.67 -41.81
C SER A 3 17.52 39.27 -42.14
N ARG A 4 18.31 38.26 -41.83
CA ARG A 4 17.94 36.84 -41.90
C ARG A 4 18.45 36.16 -40.62
N SER A 5 17.71 36.26 -39.52
CA SER A 5 18.07 35.56 -38.28
C SER A 5 16.92 35.49 -37.26
N LEU A 6 15.68 35.25 -37.68
CA LEU A 6 14.54 35.10 -36.75
C LEU A 6 13.85 33.72 -36.80
N GLY A 7 14.19 32.86 -37.78
CA GLY A 7 13.58 31.52 -37.91
C GLY A 7 14.24 30.43 -37.07
N THR A 8 15.48 30.62 -36.61
CA THR A 8 16.28 29.55 -35.98
C THR A 8 16.01 29.38 -34.48
N ALA A 9 15.46 30.38 -33.80
CA ALA A 9 15.21 30.30 -32.36
C ALA A 9 13.95 29.48 -32.00
N LEU A 10 12.98 29.37 -32.91
CA LEU A 10 11.72 28.66 -32.63
C LEU A 10 11.84 27.14 -32.82
N LEU A 11 12.80 26.65 -33.61
CA LEU A 11 13.00 25.21 -33.83
C LEU A 11 13.70 24.50 -32.66
N LEU A 12 14.48 25.22 -31.84
CA LEU A 12 15.20 24.63 -30.70
C LEU A 12 14.32 24.40 -29.47
N LEU A 13 13.18 25.09 -29.37
CA LEU A 13 12.25 24.91 -28.25
C LEU A 13 11.37 23.66 -28.40
N ALA A 14 11.08 23.23 -29.64
CA ALA A 14 10.26 22.05 -29.91
C ALA A 14 10.97 20.75 -29.53
N THR A 15 12.30 20.67 -29.72
CA THR A 15 13.06 19.47 -29.37
C THR A 15 13.03 19.16 -27.87
N ALA A 16 13.10 20.17 -27.00
CA ALA A 16 13.15 19.97 -25.55
C ALA A 16 11.86 19.37 -24.96
N MET A 17 10.70 19.59 -25.59
CA MET A 17 9.42 19.03 -25.14
C MET A 17 9.31 17.53 -25.46
N THR A 18 9.89 17.07 -26.58
CA THR A 18 9.90 15.65 -26.97
C THR A 18 10.70 14.78 -25.99
N TRP A 19 11.90 15.23 -25.57
CA TRP A 19 12.71 14.49 -24.58
C TRP A 19 12.06 14.41 -23.19
N ALA A 20 11.18 15.35 -22.85
CA ALA A 20 10.46 15.34 -21.57
C ALA A 20 9.28 14.34 -21.57
N GLN A 21 8.62 14.13 -22.72
CA GLN A 21 7.51 13.17 -22.84
C GLN A 21 7.99 11.72 -22.85
N GLU A 22 9.08 11.39 -23.55
CA GLU A 22 9.61 10.01 -23.61
C GLU A 22 10.04 9.51 -22.23
N ASN A 23 10.73 10.35 -21.46
CA ASN A 23 11.18 10.00 -20.10
C ASN A 23 10.03 9.80 -19.10
N GLY A 24 8.91 10.53 -19.26
CA GLY A 24 7.78 10.45 -18.34
C GLY A 24 7.05 9.11 -18.38
N GLU A 25 6.81 8.59 -19.59
CA GLU A 25 6.13 7.30 -19.77
C GLU A 25 6.99 6.13 -19.30
N GLU A 26 8.29 6.16 -19.57
CA GLU A 26 9.23 5.13 -19.10
C GLU A 26 9.31 5.07 -17.57
N ILE A 27 9.36 6.21 -16.88
CA ILE A 27 9.36 6.27 -15.41
C ILE A 27 8.06 5.70 -14.84
N ILE A 28 6.91 6.07 -15.42
CA ILE A 28 5.60 5.56 -14.98
C ILE A 28 5.51 4.05 -15.21
N SER A 29 6.01 3.54 -16.34
CA SER A 29 6.07 2.11 -16.61
C SER A 29 6.96 1.38 -15.61
N ALA A 30 8.18 1.89 -15.38
CA ALA A 30 9.13 1.31 -14.43
C ALA A 30 8.59 1.27 -12.99
N LEU A 31 7.78 2.25 -12.59
CA LEU A 31 7.10 2.24 -11.29
C LEU A 31 5.95 1.23 -11.21
N LYS A 32 5.22 1.01 -12.32
CA LYS A 32 4.17 -0.02 -12.41
C LYS A 32 4.76 -1.43 -12.30
N ASP A 33 5.90 -1.68 -12.93
CA ASP A 33 6.57 -2.99 -12.90
C ASP A 33 7.12 -3.33 -11.51
N ARG A 34 7.38 -2.30 -10.69
CA ARG A 34 7.83 -2.43 -9.29
C ARG A 34 6.68 -2.35 -8.30
N ALA A 35 5.44 -2.19 -8.77
CA ALA A 35 4.31 -2.13 -7.89
C ALA A 35 4.11 -3.48 -7.20
N ILE A 36 3.66 -3.41 -5.96
CA ILE A 36 3.36 -4.56 -5.12
C ILE A 36 2.04 -4.31 -4.42
N VAL A 37 1.37 -5.40 -4.11
CA VAL A 37 0.11 -5.42 -3.39
C VAL A 37 0.39 -5.90 -1.98
N LEU A 38 -0.04 -5.13 -0.99
CA LEU A 38 -0.05 -5.53 0.41
C LEU A 38 -1.49 -5.83 0.81
N ASP A 39 -1.77 -7.10 1.07
CA ASP A 39 -3.02 -7.55 1.67
C ASP A 39 -2.88 -7.49 3.20
N ILE A 40 -3.78 -6.77 3.85
CA ILE A 40 -3.78 -6.51 5.30
C ILE A 40 -5.09 -7.01 5.88
N VAL A 41 -5.01 -7.91 6.85
CA VAL A 41 -6.16 -8.33 7.65
C VAL A 41 -5.84 -8.05 9.12
N ALA A 42 -6.49 -7.05 9.69
CA ALA A 42 -6.33 -6.66 11.08
C ALA A 42 -7.50 -7.15 11.92
N ARG A 43 -7.20 -7.66 13.11
CA ARG A 43 -8.18 -8.16 14.08
C ARG A 43 -7.83 -7.66 15.47
N VAL A 44 -8.86 -7.29 16.23
CA VAL A 44 -8.75 -7.02 17.67
C VAL A 44 -9.54 -8.12 18.38
N VAL A 45 -8.83 -8.89 19.22
CA VAL A 45 -9.36 -10.06 19.92
C VAL A 45 -9.23 -9.82 21.42
N GLU A 46 -10.34 -9.82 22.16
CA GLU A 46 -10.29 -9.80 23.63
C GLU A 46 -10.11 -11.21 24.20
N ARG A 47 -9.83 -11.29 25.51
CA ARG A 47 -9.51 -12.53 26.25
C ARG A 47 -10.52 -13.66 26.00
N ASP A 48 -11.77 -13.30 25.72
CA ASP A 48 -12.90 -14.21 25.57
C ASP A 48 -13.02 -14.77 24.13
N LYS A 49 -12.01 -14.52 23.29
CA LYS A 49 -11.88 -14.95 21.88
C LYS A 49 -12.95 -14.40 20.94
N GLU A 50 -13.83 -13.54 21.43
CA GLU A 50 -14.74 -12.79 20.59
C GLU A 50 -13.93 -11.75 19.80
N GLU A 51 -14.03 -11.83 18.47
CA GLU A 51 -13.45 -10.84 17.58
C GLU A 51 -14.30 -9.58 17.68
N ILE A 52 -13.80 -8.60 18.42
CA ILE A 52 -14.53 -7.34 18.64
C ILE A 52 -14.50 -6.48 17.38
N TRP A 53 -13.46 -6.67 16.56
CA TRP A 53 -13.27 -5.84 15.39
C TRP A 53 -12.37 -6.49 14.33
N ASN A 54 -12.71 -6.29 13.05
CA ASN A 54 -11.85 -6.62 11.92
C ASN A 54 -11.79 -5.55 10.84
N SER A 55 -10.71 -5.59 10.06
CA SER A 55 -10.58 -4.86 8.81
C SER A 55 -9.77 -5.66 7.81
N VAL A 56 -10.26 -5.67 6.58
CA VAL A 56 -9.58 -6.25 5.43
C VAL A 56 -9.30 -5.12 4.45
N SER A 57 -8.05 -4.95 4.05
CA SER A 57 -7.69 -3.96 3.05
C SER A 57 -6.60 -4.48 2.12
N LYS A 58 -6.72 -4.12 0.85
CA LYS A 58 -5.72 -4.37 -0.19
C LYS A 58 -5.14 -3.03 -0.61
N ARG A 59 -3.82 -2.89 -0.60
CA ARG A 59 -3.14 -1.61 -0.89
C ARG A 59 -2.05 -1.82 -1.91
N VAL A 60 -2.04 -0.98 -2.95
CA VAL A 60 -0.96 -0.97 -3.95
C VAL A 60 0.10 0.05 -3.53
N THR A 61 1.36 -0.37 -3.52
CA THR A 61 2.50 0.49 -3.22
C THR A 61 3.71 0.10 -4.06
N ILE A 62 4.82 0.81 -3.87
CA ILE A 62 6.13 0.48 -4.42
C ILE A 62 7.12 0.27 -3.27
N PRO A 63 8.20 -0.50 -3.47
CA PRO A 63 9.27 -0.61 -2.49
C PRO A 63 9.76 0.76 -2.00
N GLY A 64 9.96 0.90 -0.70
CA GLY A 64 10.31 2.14 0.00
C GLY A 64 9.13 3.03 0.37
N ARG A 65 7.90 2.77 -0.13
CA ARG A 65 6.72 3.60 0.17
C ARG A 65 5.77 2.92 1.17
N ALA A 66 5.60 3.57 2.31
CA ALA A 66 4.77 3.09 3.41
C ALA A 66 3.28 3.00 3.05
N VAL A 67 2.63 1.97 3.59
CA VAL A 67 1.19 1.81 3.64
C VAL A 67 0.74 1.95 5.09
N SER A 68 -0.22 2.83 5.34
CA SER A 68 -0.73 3.10 6.69
C SER A 68 -2.08 2.40 6.94
N LEU A 69 -2.23 1.87 8.15
CA LEU A 69 -3.45 1.33 8.71
C LEU A 69 -3.77 2.12 9.99
N LYS A 70 -5.03 2.56 10.13
CA LYS A 70 -5.52 3.18 11.37
C LYS A 70 -6.78 2.45 11.83
N LEU A 71 -6.77 2.00 13.08
CA LEU A 71 -7.90 1.38 13.74
C LEU A 71 -8.30 2.26 14.93
N VAL A 72 -9.59 2.50 15.10
CA VAL A 72 -10.14 3.32 16.19
C VAL A 72 -11.29 2.55 16.82
N GLY A 73 -11.05 2.02 18.01
CA GLY A 73 -12.06 1.42 18.89
C GLY A 73 -12.45 2.37 20.03
N SER A 74 -13.31 1.89 20.93
CA SER A 74 -13.82 2.68 22.07
C SER A 74 -12.75 2.97 23.13
N ASN A 75 -11.82 2.05 23.34
CA ASN A 75 -10.75 2.12 24.34
C ASN A 75 -9.35 1.88 23.76
N VAL A 76 -9.22 1.77 22.44
CA VAL A 76 -7.96 1.49 21.76
C VAL A 76 -7.86 2.21 20.42
N ILE A 77 -6.72 2.82 20.14
CA ILE A 77 -6.36 3.37 18.83
C ILE A 77 -5.08 2.68 18.38
N VAL A 78 -5.07 2.17 17.15
CA VAL A 78 -3.90 1.55 16.53
C VAL A 78 -3.54 2.36 15.29
N SER A 79 -2.28 2.74 15.17
CA SER A 79 -1.70 3.30 13.95
C SER A 79 -0.52 2.41 13.56
N ALA A 80 -0.60 1.76 12.41
CA ALA A 80 0.46 0.91 11.90
C ALA A 80 0.91 1.37 10.51
N GLN A 81 2.20 1.26 10.24
CA GLN A 81 2.82 1.54 8.96
C GLN A 81 3.61 0.32 8.50
N PHE A 82 3.46 0.00 7.23
CA PHE A 82 4.10 -1.15 6.59
C PHE A 82 4.87 -0.64 5.37
N THR A 83 6.19 -0.69 5.45
CA THR A 83 7.08 -0.22 4.38
C THR A 83 7.81 -1.41 3.78
N PRO A 84 7.40 -1.87 2.59
CA PRO A 84 8.08 -2.95 1.90
C PRO A 84 9.37 -2.47 1.27
N TYR A 85 10.41 -3.30 1.27
CA TYR A 85 11.69 -3.07 0.62
C TYR A 85 12.10 -4.31 -0.16
N THR A 86 12.73 -4.08 -1.31
CA THR A 86 13.45 -5.12 -2.06
C THR A 86 14.94 -4.94 -1.77
N ARG A 87 15.58 -5.98 -1.25
CA ARG A 87 17.04 -6.00 -1.06
C ARG A 87 17.76 -6.19 -2.39
N GLU A 88 19.07 -5.91 -2.41
CA GLU A 88 19.92 -6.11 -3.59
C GLU A 88 19.94 -7.58 -4.06
N ASP A 89 19.76 -8.53 -3.15
CA ASP A 89 19.65 -9.97 -3.44
C ASP A 89 18.25 -10.38 -3.95
N GLY A 90 17.35 -9.42 -4.18
CA GLY A 90 15.98 -9.64 -4.64
C GLY A 90 14.97 -10.05 -3.56
N LYS A 91 15.43 -10.30 -2.32
CA LYS A 91 14.53 -10.71 -1.22
C LYS A 91 13.69 -9.56 -0.73
N GLN A 92 12.44 -9.87 -0.33
CA GLN A 92 11.53 -8.88 0.20
C GLN A 92 11.70 -8.76 1.73
N VAL A 93 11.56 -7.54 2.22
CA VAL A 93 11.54 -7.23 3.64
C VAL A 93 10.43 -6.24 3.91
N LEU A 94 9.66 -6.46 4.96
CA LEU A 94 8.65 -5.54 5.43
C LEU A 94 9.09 -4.90 6.74
N VAL A 95 9.22 -3.58 6.76
CA VAL A 95 9.36 -2.84 8.02
C VAL A 95 7.96 -2.50 8.52
N ALA A 96 7.58 -3.09 9.66
CA ALA A 96 6.32 -2.84 10.33
C ALA A 96 6.56 -1.95 11.55
N GLN A 97 5.86 -0.83 11.63
CA GLN A 97 5.87 0.09 12.77
C GLN A 97 4.47 0.17 13.32
N GLY A 98 4.31 0.03 14.63
CA GLY A 98 3.01 0.04 15.30
C GLY A 98 3.02 1.02 16.46
N GLN A 99 1.95 1.79 16.58
CA GLN A 99 1.68 2.71 17.67
C GLN A 99 0.29 2.41 18.20
N VAL A 100 0.17 2.20 19.50
CA VAL A 100 -1.08 1.81 20.15
C VAL A 100 -1.33 2.71 21.34
N TRP A 101 -2.50 3.32 21.37
CA TRP A 101 -3.01 4.03 22.53
C TRP A 101 -4.12 3.19 23.15
N THR A 102 -4.03 2.84 24.42
CA THR A 102 -5.10 2.14 25.15
C THR A 102 -5.57 2.99 26.31
N THR A 103 -6.88 3.13 26.50
CA THR A 103 -7.47 3.88 27.61
C THR A 103 -8.19 2.93 28.55
N SER A 104 -7.91 3.02 29.85
CA SER A 104 -8.61 2.28 30.90
C SER A 104 -9.01 3.22 32.05
N LYS A 105 -10.02 2.84 32.83
CA LYS A 105 -10.48 3.64 33.98
C LYS A 105 -9.45 3.72 35.10
N GLU A 106 -8.64 2.68 35.27
CA GLU A 106 -7.67 2.56 36.37
C GLU A 106 -6.31 3.17 36.03
N GLU A 107 -5.79 2.91 34.82
CA GLU A 107 -4.43 3.32 34.43
C GLU A 107 -4.38 4.54 33.50
N GLY A 108 -5.54 5.09 33.10
CA GLY A 108 -5.61 6.18 32.14
C GLY A 108 -5.17 5.77 30.73
N MET A 109 -4.55 6.70 29.98
CA MET A 109 -4.07 6.46 28.62
C MET A 109 -2.64 5.91 28.64
N ARG A 110 -2.43 4.73 28.06
CA ARG A 110 -1.11 4.14 27.82
C ARG A 110 -0.76 4.23 26.34
N TYR A 111 0.52 4.47 26.07
CA TYR A 111 1.07 4.49 24.71
C TYR A 111 2.14 3.41 24.57
N HIS A 112 2.02 2.62 23.50
CA HIS A 112 2.96 1.58 23.13
C HIS A 112 3.42 1.78 21.70
N THR A 113 4.72 1.60 21.46
CA THR A 113 5.29 1.62 20.11
C THR A 113 6.13 0.37 19.89
N THR A 114 6.13 -0.13 18.66
CA THR A 114 6.97 -1.26 18.24
C THR A 114 7.45 -1.06 16.82
N MET A 115 8.57 -1.66 16.50
CA MET A 115 9.10 -1.74 15.15
C MET A 115 9.71 -3.10 14.92
N GLN A 116 9.37 -3.73 13.80
CA GLN A 116 9.88 -5.04 13.40
C GLN A 116 10.28 -5.02 11.93
N THR A 117 11.40 -5.68 11.62
CA THR A 117 11.82 -5.95 10.25
C THR A 117 11.56 -7.42 9.97
N ILE A 118 10.65 -7.69 9.05
CA ILE A 118 10.14 -9.04 8.77
C ILE A 118 10.63 -9.44 7.38
N PRO A 119 11.57 -10.40 7.25
CA PRO A 119 11.83 -11.02 5.96
C PRO A 119 10.59 -11.82 5.56
N LEU A 120 10.17 -11.72 4.31
CA LEU A 120 9.05 -12.50 3.81
C LEU A 120 9.16 -12.70 2.30
N ASP A 121 8.57 -13.78 1.80
CA ASP A 121 8.43 -14.02 0.37
C ASP A 121 7.04 -13.61 -0.15
N PHE A 122 6.91 -13.50 -1.47
CA PHE A 122 5.59 -13.24 -2.08
C PHE A 122 4.64 -14.42 -1.82
N GLY A 123 3.42 -14.10 -1.39
CA GLY A 123 2.39 -15.08 -1.01
C GLY A 123 2.55 -15.64 0.41
N GLU A 124 3.62 -15.29 1.12
CA GLU A 124 3.79 -15.66 2.52
C GLU A 124 2.89 -14.81 3.43
N ARG A 125 2.21 -15.47 4.37
CA ARG A 125 1.40 -14.82 5.40
C ARG A 125 2.21 -14.65 6.67
N VAL A 126 2.38 -13.41 7.09
CA VAL A 126 3.09 -13.07 8.34
C VAL A 126 2.16 -12.35 9.30
N TYR A 127 2.41 -12.49 10.61
CA TYR A 127 1.64 -11.82 11.66
C TYR A 127 2.49 -10.80 12.40
N PHE A 128 1.98 -9.59 12.49
CA PHE A 128 2.54 -8.51 13.28
C PHE A 128 1.66 -8.23 14.49
N PHE A 129 2.29 -8.20 15.67
CA PHE A 129 1.63 -7.99 16.96
C PHE A 129 2.11 -6.68 17.59
N PRO A 130 1.40 -5.55 17.41
CA PRO A 130 1.89 -4.25 17.84
C PRO A 130 2.06 -4.10 19.36
N LEU A 131 1.36 -4.94 20.15
CA LEU A 131 1.50 -5.02 21.62
C LEU A 131 2.35 -6.23 22.08
N GLY A 132 2.95 -6.96 21.14
CA GLY A 132 3.65 -8.21 21.41
C GLY A 132 2.73 -9.44 21.53
N PRO A 133 3.31 -10.63 21.75
CA PRO A 133 2.57 -11.87 21.89
C PRO A 133 1.76 -11.90 23.19
N LEU A 134 0.75 -12.78 23.24
CA LEU A 134 -0.16 -12.93 24.37
C LEU A 134 0.62 -13.11 25.68
N LYS A 135 0.44 -12.19 26.63
CA LYS A 135 0.81 -12.40 28.04
C LYS A 135 -0.44 -12.80 28.80
N SER A 136 -0.30 -13.61 29.83
CA SER A 136 -1.39 -14.11 30.68
C SER A 136 -2.10 -13.01 31.52
N ASP A 137 -1.90 -11.74 31.18
CA ASP A 137 -2.35 -10.56 31.93
C ASP A 137 -3.72 -10.02 31.50
N GLY A 138 -4.41 -10.68 30.57
CA GLY A 138 -5.81 -10.40 30.23
C GLY A 138 -6.01 -9.18 29.32
N ARG A 139 -4.96 -8.63 28.71
CA ARG A 139 -5.08 -7.50 27.76
C ARG A 139 -5.55 -7.97 26.37
N ALA A 140 -6.27 -7.09 25.66
CA ALA A 140 -6.69 -7.31 24.28
C ALA A 140 -5.48 -7.55 23.36
N ARG A 141 -5.61 -8.52 22.45
CA ARG A 141 -4.61 -8.86 21.44
C ARG A 141 -4.97 -8.17 20.13
N ILE A 142 -4.02 -7.42 19.59
CA ILE A 142 -4.11 -6.88 18.23
C ILE A 142 -3.26 -7.76 17.32
N GLU A 143 -3.89 -8.32 16.29
CA GLU A 143 -3.24 -9.17 15.29
C GLU A 143 -3.37 -8.52 13.92
N ILE A 144 -2.26 -8.35 13.23
CA ILE A 144 -2.27 -7.84 11.85
C ILE A 144 -1.59 -8.87 10.97
N GLN A 145 -2.39 -9.58 10.19
CA GLN A 145 -1.91 -10.48 9.15
C GLN A 145 -1.56 -9.67 7.90
N LEU A 146 -0.42 -9.98 7.31
CA LEU A 146 0.13 -9.31 6.15
C LEU A 146 0.52 -10.35 5.11
N GLU A 147 0.26 -10.05 3.84
CA GLU A 147 0.69 -10.87 2.71
C GLU A 147 1.14 -9.93 1.57
N LEU A 148 2.38 -10.08 1.12
CA LEU A 148 2.89 -9.36 -0.05
C LEU A 148 2.58 -10.14 -1.32
N ARG A 149 2.13 -9.46 -2.38
CA ARG A 149 1.92 -10.03 -3.70
C ARG A 149 2.52 -9.16 -4.80
N PRO A 150 2.99 -9.74 -5.92
CA PRO A 150 3.36 -8.96 -7.08
C PRO A 150 2.12 -8.25 -7.64
N TYR A 151 2.28 -7.00 -8.08
CA TYR A 151 1.22 -6.33 -8.81
C TYR A 151 1.07 -6.97 -10.19
N ARG A 152 -0.17 -7.30 -10.56
CA ARG A 152 -0.53 -7.67 -11.93
C ARG A 152 -1.56 -6.66 -12.39
N ALA A 153 -1.26 -5.95 -13.47
CA ALA A 153 -2.27 -5.16 -14.15
C ALA A 153 -3.33 -6.15 -14.66
N GLU A 154 -4.48 -6.18 -14.01
CA GLU A 154 -5.63 -6.90 -14.53
C GLU A 154 -6.00 -6.23 -15.85
N ALA A 155 -6.00 -6.99 -16.95
CA ALA A 155 -6.49 -6.49 -18.23
C ALA A 155 -7.93 -6.02 -17.97
N ALA A 156 -8.20 -4.73 -18.22
CA ALA A 156 -9.55 -4.20 -18.13
C ALA A 156 -10.49 -5.15 -18.89
N PRO A 157 -11.68 -5.47 -18.36
CA PRO A 157 -12.63 -6.28 -19.11
C PRO A 157 -12.84 -5.57 -20.45
N GLU A 158 -12.49 -6.24 -21.54
CA GLU A 158 -12.76 -5.73 -22.87
C GLU A 158 -14.25 -5.43 -22.90
N THR A 159 -14.59 -4.15 -23.01
CA THR A 159 -15.94 -3.72 -23.33
C THR A 159 -16.25 -4.38 -24.66
N GLY A 160 -16.93 -5.52 -24.61
CA GLY A 160 -17.39 -6.25 -25.78
C GLY A 160 -18.12 -5.29 -26.72
N PRO A 161 -18.02 -5.49 -28.04
CA PRO A 161 -18.52 -4.54 -29.01
C PRO A 161 -20.00 -4.25 -28.73
N ALA A 162 -20.33 -2.97 -28.60
CA ALA A 162 -21.69 -2.48 -28.45
C ALA A 162 -22.53 -3.08 -29.57
N GLU A 163 -23.42 -4.00 -29.19
CA GLU A 163 -24.41 -4.63 -30.05
C GLU A 163 -25.25 -3.52 -30.69
N LYS A 164 -25.04 -3.30 -32.00
CA LYS A 164 -25.93 -2.48 -32.80
C LYS A 164 -27.30 -3.15 -32.76
N LYS A 165 -28.24 -2.58 -32.01
CA LYS A 165 -29.66 -2.87 -32.21
C LYS A 165 -30.07 -2.32 -33.57
N ASP A 166 -30.09 -3.20 -34.55
CA ASP A 166 -30.94 -3.05 -35.73
C ASP A 166 -32.39 -3.18 -35.25
N THR A 167 -33.08 -2.06 -35.11
CA THR A 167 -34.54 -2.04 -35.12
C THR A 167 -35.00 -1.54 -36.48
N ALA A 168 -35.28 -2.50 -37.35
CA ALA A 168 -36.20 -2.35 -38.46
C ALA A 168 -37.53 -3.03 -38.10
N SER A 169 -38.62 -2.41 -38.56
CA SER A 169 -39.99 -2.96 -38.70
C SER A 169 -40.83 -3.04 -37.41
N GLU A 170 -41.80 -2.13 -37.25
CA GLU A 170 -43.17 -2.26 -37.80
C GLU A 170 -43.85 -0.89 -37.90
#